data_AF-A0A0D2K0K3-F1
#
_entry.id   AF-A0A0D2K0K3-F1
#
_cell.length_a   1.000
_cell.length_b   1.000
_cell.length_c   1.000
_cell.angle_alpha   90.00
_cell.angle_beta   90.00
_cell.angle_gamma   90.00
#
_symmetry.space_group_name_H-M   'P 1'
#
loop_
_entity.id
_entity.type
_entity.pdbx_description
1 polymer ?
#
loop_
_entity_poly.entity_id
_entity_poly.type
_entity_poly.pdbx_seq_one_letter_code
_entity_poly.pdbx_strand_id
1 'polypeptide(L)' 'MITAPSFKPLNTELFDRRDPHSYDDSVFAVKDGLIVEFLPRHGDPKAQFELEFNFKLARKEDEP' A
#
# COMPACT_ATOMS: atom_id res chain seq x y z
N MET A 1 2.39 -5.93 5.61
CA MET A 1 3.38 -5.55 6.65
C MET A 1 4.77 -5.53 6.04
N ILE A 2 5.58 -4.51 6.35
CA ILE A 2 6.95 -4.36 5.85
C ILE A 2 7.88 -4.15 7.04
N THR A 3 9.00 -4.87 7.05
CA THR A 3 10.03 -4.78 8.10
C THR A 3 11.41 -4.68 7.48
N ALA A 4 12.30 -3.91 8.11
CA ALA A 4 13.70 -3.80 7.73
C ALA A 4 14.57 -3.50 8.97
N PRO A 5 15.82 -3.98 9.04
CA PRO A 5 16.74 -3.64 10.13
C PRO A 5 16.89 -2.13 10.31
N SER A 6 16.90 -1.64 11.55
CA SER A 6 17.01 -0.22 11.91
C SER A 6 15.85 0.70 11.48
N PHE A 7 14.74 0.15 10.98
CA PHE A 7 13.51 0.90 10.68
C PHE A 7 12.34 0.47 11.57
N LYS A 8 11.39 1.39 11.81
CA LYS A 8 10.12 1.09 12.46
C LYS A 8 9.28 0.22 11.50
N PRO A 9 8.60 -0.84 11.99
CA PRO A 9 7.74 -1.67 11.14
C PRO A 9 6.59 -0.85 10.57
N LEU A 10 6.23 -1.09 9.31
CA LEU A 10 5.10 -0.45 8.64
C LEU A 10 3.96 -1.46 8.43
N ASN A 11 2.86 -1.23 9.14
CA ASN A 11 1.57 -1.85 8.87
C ASN A 11 0.73 -0.85 8.09
N THR A 12 0.37 -1.22 6.86
CA THR A 12 -0.37 -0.38 5.93
C THR A 12 -1.07 -1.27 4.91
N GLU A 13 -2.01 -0.68 4.18
CA GLU A 13 -2.90 -1.31 3.22
C GLU A 13 -2.97 -0.41 1.97
N LEU A 14 -3.31 -0.99 0.82
CA LEU A 14 -3.52 -0.25 -0.43
C LEU A 14 -4.95 -0.50 -0.89
N PHE A 15 -5.61 0.54 -1.37
CA PHE A 15 -7.01 0.52 -1.79
C PHE A 15 -7.09 0.79 -3.29
N ASP A 16 -7.83 -0.02 -4.04
CA ASP A 16 -8.03 0.22 -5.46
C ASP A 16 -8.98 1.41 -5.67
N ARG A 17 -8.57 2.38 -6.50
CA ARG A 17 -9.40 3.52 -6.89
C ARG A 17 -10.75 3.11 -7.50
N ARG A 18 -10.81 1.92 -8.10
CA ARG A 18 -12.03 1.37 -8.73
C ARG A 18 -13.02 0.80 -7.72
N ASP A 19 -12.60 0.56 -6.48
CA ASP A 19 -13.48 0.08 -5.43
C ASP A 19 -14.37 1.23 -4.91
N PRO A 20 -15.70 1.16 -5.04
CA PRO A 20 -16.60 2.21 -4.58
C PRO A 20 -16.55 2.42 -3.06
N HIS A 21 -16.11 1.42 -2.28
CA HIS A 21 -16.02 1.50 -0.83
C HIS A 21 -14.73 2.18 -0.35
N SER A 22 -13.78 2.47 -1.24
CA SER A 22 -12.57 3.22 -0.90
C SER A 22 -12.86 4.63 -0.37
N TYR A 23 -14.04 5.18 -0.65
CA TYR A 23 -14.45 6.54 -0.24
C TYR A 23 -15.52 6.55 0.87
N ASP A 24 -16.03 5.39 1.25
CA ASP A 24 -17.04 5.21 2.31
C ASP A 24 -16.67 3.98 3.16
N ASP A 25 -15.40 3.95 3.59
CA ASP A 25 -14.86 2.84 4.35
C ASP A 25 -15.42 2.84 5.78
N SER A 26 -16.15 1.77 6.10
CA SER A 26 -16.80 1.55 7.41
C SER A 26 -15.83 1.55 8.60
N VAL A 27 -14.54 1.28 8.38
CA VAL A 27 -13.52 1.22 9.45
C VAL A 27 -12.52 2.39 9.41
N PHE A 28 -12.74 3.38 8.55
CA PHE A 28 -11.97 4.63 8.48
C PHE A 28 -10.45 4.45 8.29
N ALA A 29 -10.03 3.38 7.60
CA ALA A 29 -8.62 3.06 7.34
C ALA A 29 -8.06 3.78 6.11
N VAL A 30 -8.91 4.14 5.14
CA VAL A 30 -8.48 4.73 3.87
C VAL A 30 -7.85 6.11 4.08
N LYS A 31 -6.71 6.34 3.40
CA LYS A 31 -6.05 7.63 3.27
C LYS A 31 -5.76 7.87 1.80
N ASP A 32 -5.82 9.11 1.34
CA ASP A 32 -5.63 9.46 -0.09
C ASP A 32 -4.33 8.88 -0.69
N GLY A 33 -3.23 8.91 0.07
CA GLY A 33 -1.93 8.36 -0.36
C GLY A 33 -1.86 6.83 -0.43
N LEU A 34 -2.91 6.12 -0.01
CA LEU A 34 -3.04 4.67 -0.07
C LEU A 34 -4.03 4.21 -1.14
N ILE A 35 -4.69 5.13 -1.84
CA ILE A 35 -5.54 4.82 -2.99
C ILE A 35 -4.66 4.71 -4.24
N VAL A 36 -4.62 3.53 -4.83
CA VAL A 36 -3.76 3.17 -5.98
C VAL A 36 -4.59 2.75 -7.19
N GLU A 37 -3.94 2.69 -8.34
CA GLU A 37 -4.55 2.20 -9.58
C GLU A 37 -3.79 0.97 -10.06
N PHE A 38 -4.44 -0.20 -10.01
CA PHE A 38 -3.89 -1.44 -10.54
C PHE A 38 -4.07 -1.46 -12.06
N LEU A 39 -2.96 -1.35 -12.79
CA LEU A 39 -2.96 -1.28 -14.25
C LEU A 39 -3.06 -2.69 -14.86
N PRO A 40 -3.73 -2.87 -16.02
CA PRO A 40 -3.73 -4.14 -16.73
C PRO A 40 -2.31 -4.59 -17.06
N ARG A 41 -1.98 -5.84 -16.73
CA ARG A 41 -0.70 -6.46 -17.07
C ARG A 41 -0.84 -7.29 -18.34
N HIS A 42 0.15 -7.23 -19.21
CA HIS A 42 0.19 -7.98 -20.47
C HIS A 42 1.35 -8.98 -20.49
N GLY A 43 1.17 -10.09 -21.18
CA GLY A 43 2.23 -11.09 -21.38
C GLY A 43 2.43 -12.07 -20.23
N ASP A 44 1.61 -12.00 -19.18
CA ASP A 44 1.63 -12.92 -18.05
C ASP A 44 0.24 -13.59 -17.89
N PRO A 45 0.07 -14.87 -18.27
CA PRO A 45 -1.23 -15.53 -18.24
C PRO A 45 -1.76 -15.77 -16.81
N LYS A 46 -0.94 -15.58 -15.77
CA LYS A 46 -1.32 -15.78 -14.38
C LYS A 46 -1.55 -14.48 -13.61
N ALA A 47 -1.19 -13.33 -14.19
CA ALA A 47 -1.31 -12.03 -13.54
C ALA A 47 -2.03 -11.04 -14.45
N GLN A 48 -3.20 -10.58 -14.01
CA GLN A 48 -4.06 -9.67 -14.78
C GLN A 48 -3.71 -8.19 -14.56
N PHE A 49 -3.04 -7.88 -13.45
CA PHE A 49 -2.75 -6.51 -13.05
C PHE A 49 -1.31 -6.36 -12.56
N GLU A 50 -0.81 -5.14 -12.63
CA GLU A 50 0.46 -4.71 -12.05
C GLU A 50 0.33 -3.36 -11.35
N LEU A 51 1.22 -3.15 -10.39
CA LEU A 51 1.31 -1.93 -9.62
C LEU A 51 2.78 -1.72 -9.22
N GLU A 52 3.31 -0.54 -9.53
CA GLU A 52 4.53 -0.05 -8.90
C GLU A 52 4.15 0.82 -7.70
N PHE A 53 4.60 0.44 -6.51
CA PHE A 53 4.37 1.21 -5.29
C PHE A 53 5.59 1.17 -4.38
N ASN A 54 6.07 2.35 -3.98
CA ASN A 54 7.28 2.50 -3.20
C ASN A 54 6.94 2.83 -1.73
N PHE A 55 7.57 2.11 -0.79
CA PHE A 55 7.38 2.36 0.64
C PHE A 55 8.56 3.14 1.23
N LYS A 56 8.25 4.18 2.01
CA LYS A 56 9.23 4.92 2.80
C LYS A 56 9.10 4.53 4.27
N LEU A 57 10.14 3.93 4.83
CA LEU A 57 10.17 3.54 6.24
C LEU A 57 10.82 4.63 7.10
N ALA A 58 10.27 4.84 8.29
CA ALA A 58 10.88 5.70 9.31
C ALA A 58 12.02 4.95 10.01
N ARG A 59 13.17 5.61 10.23
CA ARG A 59 14.22 5.04 11.07
C ARG A 59 13.69 4.84 12.49
N LYS A 60 14.18 3.80 13.18
CA LYS A 60 14.02 3.75 14.64
C LYS A 60 14.73 4.98 15.20
N GLU A 61 14.08 5.67 16.13
CA GLU A 61 14.79 6.66 16.95
C GLU A 61 15.80 5.88 17.80
N ASP A 62 16.98 6.44 18.00
CA ASP A 62 17.84 5.96 19.07
C ASP A 62 17.07 6.23 20.38
N GLU A 63 16.75 5.18 21.14
CA GLU A 63 16.17 5.38 22.47
C GLU A 63 17.16 6.21 23.31
N PRO A 64 16.72 7.29 23.99
CA PRO A 64 17.59 8.04 24.88
C PRO A 64 18.10 7.20 26.05
#